data_AF-A0A0V1DHL2-F1
#
_entry.id   AF-A0A0V1DHL2-F1
#
_cell.length_a   1.000
_cell.length_b   1.000
_cell.length_c   1.000
_cell.angle_alpha   90.00
_cell.angle_beta   90.00
_cell.angle_gamma   90.00
#
_symmetry.space_group_name_H-M   'P 1'
#
loop_
_entity.id
_entity.type
_entity.pdbx_description
1 polymer ?
#
loop_
_entity_poly.entity_id
_entity_poly.type
_entity_poly.pdbx_seq_one_letter_code
_entity_poly.pdbx_strand_id
1 'polypeptide(L)'
;MKLNLLFGVEKDEFVLSDDNECSLKLIDLKNHIDKKFDIPVSNQRLICRGRTLVGNEMLLNSFNFKPGEKIMIMGNRRDDPRLVHSMNVLREIEKHSIAGFSKKLREFTDEVDGIAKGYLPDNLVDQAVDKVTHKSLFLNEECMKAMEKMDALSLGDAKLESARLKRKSLINQIQNILQSTDYQMQNLHEFLERRQEEK
;
A
#
# COMPACT_ATOMS: atom_id res chain seq x y z
N MET A 1 -38.25 22.88 3.76
CA MET A 1 -37.06 23.60 3.19
C MET A 1 -36.20 22.75 2.23
N LYS A 2 -35.56 23.29 1.17
CA LYS A 2 -34.68 22.53 0.22
C LYS A 2 -33.21 22.95 0.30
N LEU A 3 -32.26 21.99 0.29
CA LEU A 3 -30.82 22.22 0.24
C LEU A 3 -30.20 21.54 -0.99
N ASN A 4 -29.28 22.22 -1.67
CA ASN A 4 -28.58 21.71 -2.85
C ASN A 4 -27.19 21.19 -2.46
N LEU A 5 -27.00 19.88 -2.56
CA LEU A 5 -25.74 19.19 -2.29
C LEU A 5 -24.89 19.13 -3.55
N LEU A 6 -23.62 19.52 -3.45
CA LEU A 6 -22.68 19.55 -4.57
C LEU A 6 -21.43 18.76 -4.21
N PHE A 7 -21.21 17.62 -4.88
CA PHE A 7 -19.99 16.81 -4.74
C PHE A 7 -19.25 16.74 -6.09
N GLY A 8 -18.27 17.62 -6.28
CA GLY A 8 -17.57 17.76 -7.56
C GLY A 8 -18.52 18.14 -8.69
N VAL A 9 -18.83 17.17 -9.56
CA VAL A 9 -19.77 17.32 -10.70
C VAL A 9 -21.19 16.84 -10.35
N GLU A 10 -21.31 15.98 -9.33
CA GLU A 10 -22.59 15.40 -8.91
C GLU A 10 -23.38 16.40 -8.06
N LYS A 11 -24.69 16.49 -8.33
CA LYS A 11 -25.62 17.37 -7.62
C LYS A 11 -26.76 16.51 -7.07
N ASP A 12 -27.15 16.76 -5.83
CA ASP A 12 -28.29 16.09 -5.19
C ASP A 12 -29.11 17.10 -4.40
N GLU A 13 -30.39 16.81 -4.19
CA GLU A 13 -31.30 17.70 -3.47
C GLU A 13 -31.74 17.05 -2.17
N PHE A 14 -31.53 17.74 -1.06
CA PHE A 14 -32.00 17.32 0.26
C PHE A 14 -33.23 18.14 0.65
N VAL A 15 -34.39 17.48 0.74
CA VAL A 15 -35.65 18.11 1.15
C VAL A 15 -35.86 17.88 2.65
N LEU A 16 -35.87 18.96 3.40
CA LEU A 16 -36.34 19.01 4.79
C LEU A 16 -37.86 19.17 4.76
N SER A 17 -38.61 18.17 5.22
CA SER A 17 -40.07 18.31 5.42
C SER A 17 -40.33 19.15 6.68
N ASP A 18 -41.20 20.17 6.57
CA ASP A 18 -41.40 21.21 7.59
C ASP A 18 -42.12 20.73 8.87
N ASP A 19 -42.51 19.45 8.99
CA ASP A 19 -43.20 18.94 10.20
C ASP A 19 -42.24 18.66 11.39
N ASN A 20 -40.92 18.73 11.19
CA ASN A 20 -39.90 18.47 12.21
C ASN A 20 -38.87 19.62 12.31
N GLU A 21 -39.34 20.86 12.47
CA GLU A 21 -38.49 22.07 12.54
C GLU A 21 -37.45 22.09 13.70
N CYS A 22 -37.46 21.13 14.63
CA CYS A 22 -36.67 21.24 15.88
C CYS A 22 -35.60 20.16 16.15
N SER A 23 -35.36 19.15 15.29
CA SER A 23 -34.46 18.04 15.68
C SER A 23 -33.47 17.52 14.64
N LEU A 24 -33.51 17.98 13.39
CA LEU A 24 -32.57 17.49 12.36
C LEU A 24 -31.15 18.00 12.62
N LYS A 25 -30.27 17.06 12.99
CA LYS A 25 -28.87 17.31 13.31
C LYS A 25 -28.03 17.27 12.03
N LEU A 26 -26.86 17.90 12.06
CA LEU A 26 -25.87 17.81 10.97
C LEU A 26 -25.53 16.35 10.62
N ILE A 27 -25.59 15.42 11.60
CA ILE A 27 -25.37 13.99 11.38
C ILE A 27 -26.39 13.35 10.44
N ASP A 28 -27.66 13.79 10.44
CA ASP A 28 -28.69 13.22 9.56
C ASP A 28 -28.43 13.59 8.10
N LEU A 29 -27.98 14.83 7.87
CA LEU A 29 -27.51 15.28 6.56
C LEU A 29 -26.26 14.50 6.11
N LYS A 30 -25.30 14.29 7.02
CA LYS A 30 -24.11 13.48 6.72
C LYS A 30 -24.45 12.02 6.42
N ASN A 31 -25.42 11.44 7.13
CA ASN A 31 -25.90 10.09 6.88
C ASN A 31 -26.61 9.98 5.52
N HIS A 32 -27.34 11.02 5.11
CA HIS A 32 -27.93 11.08 3.77
C HIS A 32 -26.84 11.11 2.68
N ILE A 33 -25.78 11.90 2.90
CA ILE A 33 -24.63 11.99 2.00
C ILE A 33 -23.88 10.66 1.93
N ASP A 34 -23.72 9.93 3.05
CA ASP A 34 -23.10 8.61 3.07
C ASP A 34 -23.89 7.61 2.21
N LYS A 35 -25.23 7.61 2.32
CA LYS A 35 -26.07 6.72 1.50
C LYS A 35 -26.08 7.06 0.02
N LYS A 36 -26.01 8.35 -0.34
CA LYS A 36 -26.15 8.83 -1.72
C LYS A 36 -24.83 8.87 -2.48
N PHE A 37 -23.78 9.39 -1.84
CA PHE A 37 -22.47 9.62 -2.46
C PHE A 37 -21.42 8.58 -2.06
N ASP A 38 -21.75 7.65 -1.16
CA ASP A 38 -20.84 6.63 -0.61
C ASP A 38 -19.59 7.24 0.05
N ILE A 39 -19.75 8.39 0.71
CA ILE A 39 -18.68 9.08 1.42
C ILE A 39 -18.94 8.87 2.92
N PRO A 40 -18.05 8.22 3.68
CA PRO A 40 -18.29 8.01 5.11
C PRO A 40 -18.31 9.33 5.88
N VAL A 41 -19.19 9.44 6.88
CA VAL A 41 -19.40 10.62 7.73
C VAL A 41 -18.10 11.23 8.28
N SER A 42 -17.10 10.39 8.58
CA SER A 42 -15.77 10.79 9.06
C SER A 42 -14.92 11.52 8.02
N ASN A 43 -15.10 11.21 6.74
CA ASN A 43 -14.36 11.80 5.62
C ASN A 43 -15.11 12.95 4.94
N GLN A 44 -16.35 13.22 5.35
CA GLN A 44 -17.17 14.31 4.82
C GLN A 44 -16.81 15.64 5.48
N ARG A 45 -16.43 16.61 4.64
CA ARG A 45 -16.34 18.04 4.96
C ARG A 45 -17.43 18.78 4.20
N LEU A 46 -18.35 19.40 4.94
CA LEU A 46 -19.43 20.20 4.37
C LEU A 46 -19.05 21.67 4.43
N ILE A 47 -19.09 22.36 3.30
CA ILE A 47 -18.82 23.79 3.21
C ILE A 47 -20.09 24.51 2.79
N CYS A 48 -20.50 25.51 3.58
CA CYS A 48 -21.61 26.39 3.29
C CYS A 48 -21.15 27.85 3.43
N ARG A 49 -21.39 28.69 2.40
CA ARG A 49 -20.97 30.11 2.37
C ARG A 49 -19.50 30.35 2.76
N GLY A 50 -18.59 29.47 2.36
CA GLY A 50 -17.16 29.56 2.70
C GLY A 50 -16.83 29.15 4.15
N ARG A 51 -17.79 28.67 4.93
CA ARG A 51 -17.59 28.12 6.28
C ARG A 51 -17.70 26.60 6.26
N THR A 52 -16.73 25.92 6.85
CA THR A 52 -16.81 24.47 7.08
C THR A 52 -17.76 24.21 8.24
N LEU A 53 -18.77 23.36 8.02
CA LEU A 53 -19.71 22.94 9.05
C LEU A 53 -19.04 21.88 9.93
N VAL A 54 -18.79 22.21 11.19
CA VAL A 54 -18.16 21.34 12.18
C VAL A 54 -19.11 21.18 13.36
N GLY A 55 -19.23 19.95 13.88
CA GLY A 55 -20.14 19.62 14.98
C GLY A 55 -21.28 18.71 14.51
N ASN A 56 -21.07 17.40 14.60
CA ASN A 56 -22.04 16.38 14.20
C ASN A 56 -23.40 16.51 14.93
N GLU A 57 -23.38 17.13 16.12
CA GLU A 57 -24.56 17.34 16.97
C GLU A 57 -25.20 18.72 16.86
N MET A 58 -24.66 19.63 16.03
CA MET A 58 -25.29 20.92 15.81
C MET A 58 -26.57 20.77 14.98
N LEU A 59 -27.62 21.45 15.41
CA LEU A 59 -28.90 21.52 14.70
C LEU A 59 -28.70 22.29 13.39
N LEU A 60 -29.33 21.82 12.31
CA LEU A 60 -29.27 22.54 11.02
C LEU A 60 -29.84 23.97 11.14
N ASN A 61 -30.72 24.22 12.11
CA ASN A 61 -31.30 25.53 12.36
C ASN A 61 -30.27 26.58 12.86
N SER A 62 -29.21 26.17 13.57
CA SER A 62 -28.18 27.11 14.06
C SER A 62 -27.33 27.71 12.94
N PHE A 63 -27.35 27.09 11.76
CA PHE A 63 -26.60 27.54 10.59
C PHE A 63 -27.39 28.53 9.71
N ASN A 64 -28.65 28.86 10.05
CA ASN A 64 -29.51 29.80 9.32
C ASN A 64 -29.46 29.58 7.80
N PHE A 65 -29.74 28.34 7.39
CA PHE A 65 -29.77 28.02 5.97
C PHE A 65 -30.86 28.85 5.26
N LYS A 66 -30.68 29.14 3.98
CA LYS A 66 -31.72 29.70 3.10
C LYS A 66 -32.29 28.60 2.20
N PRO A 67 -33.57 28.66 1.81
CA PRO A 67 -34.12 27.70 0.85
C PRO A 67 -33.34 27.79 -0.47
N GLY A 68 -32.87 26.64 -0.95
CA GLY A 68 -32.04 26.52 -2.16
C GLY A 68 -30.54 26.69 -1.94
N GLU A 69 -30.08 26.71 -0.68
CA GLU A 69 -28.67 26.92 -0.36
C GLU A 69 -27.76 25.80 -0.84
N LYS A 70 -26.58 26.19 -1.36
CA LYS A 70 -25.56 25.28 -1.90
C LYS A 70 -24.61 24.84 -0.80
N ILE A 71 -24.59 23.54 -0.53
CA ILE A 71 -23.64 22.89 0.36
C ILE A 71 -22.65 22.12 -0.49
N MET A 72 -21.38 22.51 -0.42
CA MET A 72 -20.31 21.81 -1.11
C MET A 72 -19.81 20.67 -0.21
N ILE A 73 -19.84 19.46 -0.74
CA ILE A 73 -19.34 18.26 -0.09
C ILE A 73 -17.93 18.04 -0.60
N MET A 74 -16.98 17.92 0.32
CA MET A 74 -15.63 17.44 0.04
C MET A 74 -15.39 16.20 0.86
N GLY A 75 -14.87 15.14 0.25
CA GLY A 75 -14.59 13.90 0.95
C GLY A 75 -14.23 12.80 -0.02
N ASN A 76 -13.49 11.81 0.47
CA ASN A 76 -13.17 10.64 -0.32
C ASN A 76 -14.31 9.63 -0.18
N ARG A 77 -14.75 9.07 -1.31
CA ARG A 77 -15.64 7.91 -1.32
C ARG A 77 -15.02 6.77 -0.52
N ARG A 78 -15.87 5.86 -0.03
CA ARG A 78 -15.42 4.67 0.69
C ARG A 78 -14.46 3.89 -0.21
N ASP A 79 -13.26 3.64 0.30
CA ASP A 79 -12.32 2.78 -0.40
C ASP A 79 -12.94 1.38 -0.50
N ASP A 80 -12.76 0.74 -1.66
CA ASP A 80 -13.24 -0.62 -1.84
C ASP A 80 -12.58 -1.52 -0.76
N PRO A 81 -13.35 -2.29 0.03
CA PRO A 81 -12.78 -3.18 1.05
C PRO A 81 -11.71 -4.12 0.49
N ARG A 82 -11.84 -4.52 -0.78
CA ARG A 82 -10.85 -5.33 -1.49
C ARG A 82 -9.57 -4.56 -1.76
N LEU A 83 -9.66 -3.26 -2.07
CA LEU A 83 -8.51 -2.39 -2.28
C LEU A 83 -7.73 -2.23 -0.97
N VAL A 84 -8.43 -1.93 0.13
CA VAL A 84 -7.82 -1.75 1.44
C VAL A 84 -7.10 -3.02 1.89
N HIS A 85 -7.77 -4.17 1.78
CA HIS A 85 -7.15 -5.46 2.10
C HIS A 85 -5.90 -5.72 1.27
N SER A 86 -6.01 -5.59 -0.06
CA SER A 86 -4.87 -5.81 -0.97
C SER A 86 -3.71 -4.88 -0.68
N MET A 87 -3.98 -3.60 -0.44
CA MET A 87 -2.95 -2.60 -0.15
C MET A 87 -2.25 -2.86 1.19
N ASN A 88 -2.99 -3.35 2.20
CA ASN A 88 -2.41 -3.71 3.49
C ASN A 88 -1.45 -4.90 3.36
N VAL A 89 -1.84 -5.95 2.62
CA VAL A 89 -0.95 -7.09 2.35
C VAL A 89 0.31 -6.64 1.62
N LEU A 90 0.19 -5.79 0.59
CA LEU A 90 1.34 -5.25 -0.14
C LEU A 90 2.28 -4.43 0.75
N ARG A 91 1.73 -3.61 1.67
CA ARG A 91 2.52 -2.85 2.66
C ARG A 91 3.24 -3.74 3.66
N GLU A 92 2.60 -4.82 4.07
CA GLU A 92 3.22 -5.78 4.99
C GLU A 92 4.42 -6.47 4.33
N ILE A 93 4.28 -6.89 3.08
CA ILE A 93 5.36 -7.49 2.28
C ILE A 93 6.50 -6.48 2.06
N GLU A 94 6.18 -5.24 1.72
CA GLU A 94 7.17 -4.17 1.58
C GLU A 94 7.98 -3.97 2.87
N LYS A 95 7.30 -3.88 4.01
CA LYS A 95 7.94 -3.58 5.30
C LYS A 95 8.75 -4.75 5.83
N HIS A 96 8.19 -5.97 5.79
CA HIS A 96 8.78 -7.12 6.46
C HIS A 96 9.68 -7.95 5.52
N SER A 97 9.27 -8.16 4.28
CA SER A 97 9.98 -9.02 3.35
C SER A 97 11.11 -8.27 2.66
N ILE A 98 10.84 -7.13 1.99
CA ILE A 98 11.85 -6.45 1.17
C ILE A 98 13.02 -5.90 1.99
N ALA A 99 12.74 -5.28 3.13
CA ALA A 99 13.79 -4.79 4.03
C ALA A 99 14.65 -5.94 4.58
N GLY A 100 14.00 -7.08 4.91
CA GLY A 100 14.68 -8.28 5.36
C GLY A 100 15.56 -8.91 4.28
N PHE A 101 15.05 -9.02 3.05
CA PHE A 101 15.78 -9.55 1.89
C PHE A 101 16.98 -8.68 1.53
N SER A 102 16.82 -7.36 1.53
CA SER A 102 17.90 -6.42 1.25
C SER A 102 19.02 -6.51 2.28
N LYS A 103 18.68 -6.73 3.55
CA LYS A 103 19.66 -6.95 4.63
C LYS A 103 20.40 -8.27 4.44
N LYS A 104 19.67 -9.37 4.21
CA LYS A 104 20.25 -10.70 3.95
C LYS A 104 21.16 -10.70 2.73
N LEU A 105 20.76 -10.04 1.65
CA LEU A 105 21.56 -9.89 0.42
C LEU A 105 22.87 -9.16 0.71
N ARG A 106 22.85 -8.11 1.53
CA ARG A 106 24.07 -7.38 1.91
C ARG A 106 25.04 -8.26 2.69
N GLU A 107 24.55 -8.92 3.75
CA GLU A 107 25.36 -9.84 4.56
C GLU A 107 25.96 -10.94 3.69
N PHE A 108 25.15 -11.51 2.79
CA PHE A 108 25.60 -12.50 1.80
C PHE A 108 26.65 -11.94 0.83
N THR A 109 26.48 -10.73 0.33
CA THR A 109 27.44 -10.08 -0.59
C THR A 109 28.78 -9.83 0.11
N ASP A 110 28.75 -9.36 1.35
CA ASP A 110 29.96 -9.12 2.15
C ASP A 110 30.73 -10.43 2.42
N GLU A 111 30.01 -11.53 2.65
CA GLU A 111 30.61 -12.87 2.80
C GLU A 111 31.23 -13.37 1.49
N VAL A 112 30.54 -13.24 0.36
CA VAL A 112 31.06 -13.62 -0.97
C VAL A 112 32.33 -12.83 -1.31
N ASP A 113 32.31 -11.51 -1.11
CA ASP A 113 33.46 -10.63 -1.36
C ASP A 113 34.65 -10.99 -0.44
N GLY A 114 34.38 -11.31 0.83
CA GLY A 114 35.41 -11.77 1.76
C GLY A 114 36.09 -13.08 1.33
N ILE A 115 35.33 -14.03 0.76
CA ILE A 115 35.86 -15.28 0.22
C ILE A 115 36.66 -15.00 -1.06
N ALA A 116 36.10 -14.23 -2.00
CA ALA A 116 36.72 -13.95 -3.30
C ALA A 116 38.03 -13.14 -3.17
N LYS A 117 38.17 -12.32 -2.12
CA LYS A 117 39.42 -11.59 -1.81
C LYS A 117 40.51 -12.46 -1.17
N GLY A 118 40.24 -13.74 -0.90
CA GLY A 118 41.24 -14.67 -0.38
C GLY A 118 41.65 -14.42 1.08
N TYR A 119 40.81 -13.75 1.88
CA TYR A 119 41.09 -13.55 3.30
C TYR A 119 40.97 -14.84 4.14
N LEU A 120 40.39 -15.89 3.55
CA LEU A 120 40.13 -17.16 4.22
C LEU A 120 41.20 -18.19 3.86
N PRO A 121 41.72 -18.98 4.82
CA PRO A 121 42.67 -20.03 4.53
C PRO A 121 42.02 -21.15 3.69
N ASP A 122 42.84 -21.73 2.82
CA ASP A 122 42.49 -22.72 1.80
C ASP A 122 41.60 -23.89 2.27
N ASN A 123 41.83 -24.34 3.50
CA ASN A 123 41.13 -25.46 4.12
C ASN A 123 39.71 -25.11 4.61
N LEU A 124 39.36 -23.83 4.65
CA LEU A 124 38.05 -23.34 5.10
C LEU A 124 37.20 -22.79 3.94
N VAL A 125 37.78 -22.60 2.76
CA VAL A 125 37.09 -22.03 1.59
C VAL A 125 35.87 -22.87 1.19
N ASP A 126 36.03 -24.18 1.05
CA ASP A 126 34.93 -25.07 0.61
C ASP A 126 33.75 -25.05 1.60
N GLN A 127 34.04 -24.99 2.91
CA GLN A 127 33.00 -24.89 3.94
C GLN A 127 32.29 -23.52 3.90
N ALA A 128 33.02 -22.44 3.63
CA ALA A 128 32.44 -21.12 3.52
C ALA A 128 31.55 -20.99 2.28
N VAL A 129 31.99 -21.54 1.15
CA VAL A 129 31.22 -21.62 -0.11
C VAL A 129 29.93 -22.38 0.10
N ASP A 130 29.97 -23.53 0.76
CA ASP A 130 28.77 -24.34 1.03
C ASP A 130 27.74 -23.57 1.88
N LYS A 131 28.21 -22.88 2.93
CA LYS A 131 27.36 -22.02 3.77
C LYS A 131 26.72 -20.88 2.97
N VAL A 132 27.50 -20.21 2.14
CA VAL A 132 27.04 -19.09 1.30
C VAL A 132 26.03 -19.58 0.26
N THR A 133 26.28 -20.74 -0.36
CA THR A 133 25.35 -21.40 -1.29
C THR A 133 24.01 -21.71 -0.63
N HIS A 134 24.02 -22.29 0.58
CA HIS A 134 22.81 -22.54 1.35
C HIS A 134 22.03 -21.26 1.69
N LYS A 135 22.73 -20.17 2.05
CA LYS A 135 22.11 -18.86 2.30
C LYS A 135 21.45 -18.28 1.05
N SER A 136 22.10 -18.41 -0.11
CA SER A 136 21.56 -17.99 -1.41
C SER A 136 20.26 -18.72 -1.73
N LEU A 137 20.26 -20.06 -1.63
CA LEU A 137 19.06 -20.87 -1.87
C LEU A 137 17.90 -20.50 -0.94
N PHE A 138 18.21 -20.28 0.34
CA PHE A 138 17.21 -19.85 1.32
C PHE A 138 16.65 -18.46 1.02
N LEU A 139 17.49 -17.50 0.62
CA LEU A 139 17.04 -16.17 0.22
C LEU A 139 16.15 -16.23 -1.03
N ASN A 140 16.50 -17.07 -2.00
CA ASN A 140 15.71 -17.27 -3.21
C ASN A 140 14.33 -17.85 -2.88
N GLU A 141 14.25 -18.87 -2.03
CA GLU A 141 12.98 -19.46 -1.59
C GLU A 141 12.08 -18.42 -0.90
N GLU A 142 12.64 -17.63 0.00
CA GLU A 142 11.91 -16.59 0.72
C GLU A 142 11.38 -15.49 -0.22
N CYS A 143 12.19 -15.10 -1.22
CA CYS A 143 11.77 -14.17 -2.28
C CYS A 143 10.63 -14.74 -3.12
N MET A 144 10.71 -16.01 -3.52
CA MET A 144 9.66 -16.68 -4.28
C MET A 144 8.34 -16.75 -3.50
N LYS A 145 8.38 -17.14 -2.21
CA LYS A 145 7.20 -17.16 -1.34
C LYS A 145 6.54 -15.78 -1.22
N ALA A 146 7.32 -14.70 -1.18
CA ALA A 146 6.78 -13.34 -1.14
C ALA A 146 6.09 -12.96 -2.46
N MET A 147 6.64 -13.38 -3.61
CA MET A 147 6.00 -13.17 -4.91
C MET A 147 4.70 -13.97 -5.05
N GLU A 148 4.68 -15.24 -4.64
CA GLU A 148 3.48 -16.08 -4.65
C GLU A 148 2.33 -15.45 -3.84
N LYS A 149 2.64 -14.91 -2.65
CA LYS A 149 1.65 -14.18 -1.84
C LYS A 149 1.06 -12.95 -2.55
N MET A 150 1.86 -12.25 -3.36
CA MET A 150 1.40 -11.10 -4.14
C MET A 150 0.57 -11.51 -5.36
N ASP A 151 0.89 -12.64 -5.98
CA ASP A 151 0.17 -13.17 -7.13
C ASP A 151 -1.20 -13.76 -6.74
N ALA A 152 -1.31 -14.27 -5.51
CA ALA A 152 -2.60 -14.69 -4.94
C ALA A 152 -3.62 -13.54 -4.81
N LEU A 153 -3.19 -12.27 -4.88
CA LEU A 153 -4.09 -11.12 -4.85
C LEU A 153 -4.86 -10.98 -6.17
N SER A 154 -6.18 -11.12 -6.08
CA SER A 154 -7.10 -10.95 -7.22
C SER A 154 -7.34 -9.47 -7.53
N LEU A 155 -6.47 -8.88 -8.37
CA LEU A 155 -6.49 -7.44 -8.73
C LEU A 155 -7.10 -7.14 -10.11
N GLY A 156 -8.13 -7.88 -10.54
CA GLY A 156 -8.69 -7.78 -11.90
C GLY A 156 -9.53 -6.52 -12.18
N ASP A 157 -9.96 -5.79 -11.15
CA ASP A 157 -10.86 -4.64 -11.26
C ASP A 157 -10.10 -3.33 -11.55
N ALA A 158 -10.68 -2.44 -12.36
CA ALA A 158 -10.13 -1.11 -12.66
C ALA A 158 -9.99 -0.25 -11.39
N LYS A 159 -10.86 -0.46 -10.38
CA LYS A 159 -10.76 0.21 -9.08
C LYS A 159 -9.50 -0.17 -8.27
N LEU A 160 -8.78 -1.22 -8.69
CA LEU A 160 -7.59 -1.74 -8.02
C LEU A 160 -6.28 -1.34 -8.73
N GLU A 161 -6.32 -0.37 -9.64
CA GLU A 161 -5.15 0.05 -10.41
C GLU A 161 -3.95 0.45 -9.52
N SER A 162 -4.20 1.20 -8.44
CA SER A 162 -3.16 1.59 -7.49
C SER A 162 -2.48 0.39 -6.82
N ALA A 163 -3.25 -0.64 -6.45
CA ALA A 163 -2.71 -1.88 -5.91
C ALA A 163 -1.91 -2.66 -6.97
N ARG A 164 -2.33 -2.66 -8.24
CA ARG A 164 -1.59 -3.30 -9.34
C ARG A 164 -0.23 -2.63 -9.56
N LEU A 165 -0.20 -1.30 -9.59
CA LEU A 165 1.05 -0.54 -9.74
C LEU A 165 2.00 -0.81 -8.56
N LYS A 166 1.47 -0.82 -7.33
CA LYS A 166 2.27 -1.13 -6.15
C LYS A 166 2.82 -2.55 -6.19
N ARG A 167 1.99 -3.56 -6.52
CA ARG A 167 2.44 -4.95 -6.71
C ARG A 167 3.56 -5.05 -7.72
N LYS A 168 3.41 -4.43 -8.89
CA LYS A 168 4.44 -4.43 -9.94
C LYS A 168 5.77 -3.84 -9.44
N SER A 169 5.71 -2.74 -8.70
CA SER A 169 6.90 -2.13 -8.10
C SER A 169 7.62 -3.08 -7.13
N LEU A 170 6.87 -3.77 -6.27
CA LEU A 170 7.43 -4.70 -5.29
C LEU A 170 8.02 -5.95 -5.96
N ILE A 171 7.35 -6.49 -6.99
CA ILE A 171 7.86 -7.61 -7.78
C ILE A 171 9.21 -7.23 -8.43
N ASN A 172 9.30 -6.06 -9.06
CA ASN A 172 10.55 -5.60 -9.66
C ASN A 172 11.67 -5.48 -8.62
N GLN A 173 11.36 -5.01 -7.40
CA GLN A 173 12.34 -4.93 -6.32
C GLN A 173 12.83 -6.31 -5.88
N ILE A 174 11.94 -7.29 -5.73
CA ILE A 174 12.32 -8.67 -5.38
C ILE A 174 13.15 -9.31 -6.50
N GLN A 175 12.77 -9.10 -7.77
CA GLN A 175 13.53 -9.59 -8.92
C GLN A 175 14.94 -9.00 -8.98
N ASN A 176 15.12 -7.71 -8.67
CA ASN A 176 16.44 -7.10 -8.59
C ASN A 176 17.31 -7.73 -7.49
N ILE A 177 16.69 -8.11 -6.35
CA ILE A 177 17.39 -8.82 -5.27
C ILE A 177 17.82 -10.21 -5.74
N LEU A 178 16.93 -10.98 -6.37
CA LEU A 178 17.24 -12.30 -6.95
C LEU A 178 18.39 -12.21 -7.96
N GLN A 179 18.32 -11.28 -8.90
CA GLN A 179 19.38 -11.06 -9.90
C GLN A 179 20.72 -10.70 -9.26
N SER A 180 20.70 -9.90 -8.19
CA SER A 180 21.91 -9.56 -7.44
C SER A 180 22.49 -10.78 -6.74
N THR A 181 21.65 -11.61 -6.12
CA THR A 181 22.08 -12.87 -5.50
C THR A 181 22.73 -13.80 -6.52
N ASP A 182 22.09 -13.99 -7.68
CA ASP A 182 22.60 -14.85 -8.76
C ASP A 182 23.94 -14.33 -9.29
N TYR A 183 24.08 -13.01 -9.46
CA TYR A 183 25.34 -12.39 -9.88
C TYR A 183 26.48 -12.67 -8.88
N GLN A 184 26.23 -12.52 -7.59
CA GLN A 184 27.25 -12.81 -6.58
C GLN A 184 27.63 -14.31 -6.53
N MET A 185 26.65 -15.21 -6.69
CA MET A 185 26.92 -16.64 -6.81
C MET A 185 27.77 -16.96 -8.05
N GLN A 186 27.46 -16.35 -9.19
CA GLN A 186 28.25 -16.52 -10.41
C GLN A 186 29.70 -16.05 -10.21
N ASN A 187 29.91 -14.89 -9.59
CA ASN A 187 31.26 -14.40 -9.27
C ASN A 187 32.02 -15.37 -8.37
N LEU A 188 31.34 -15.96 -7.38
CA LEU A 188 31.93 -16.96 -6.50
C LEU A 188 32.34 -18.23 -7.27
N HIS A 189 31.48 -18.70 -8.18
CA HIS A 189 31.78 -19.85 -9.04
C HIS A 189 33.00 -19.60 -9.93
N GLU A 190 33.07 -18.44 -10.59
CA GLU A 190 34.23 -18.08 -11.42
C GLU A 190 35.53 -18.01 -10.61
N PHE A 191 35.48 -17.53 -9.36
CA PHE A 191 36.63 -17.53 -8.46
C PHE A 191 37.09 -18.96 -8.14
N LEU A 192 36.16 -19.87 -7.87
CA LEU A 192 36.47 -21.26 -7.54
C LEU A 192 37.06 -22.01 -8.74
N GLU A 193 36.57 -21.75 -9.95
CA GLU A 193 37.12 -22.34 -11.19
C GLU A 193 38.58 -21.91 -11.39
N ARG A 194 38.89 -20.61 -11.31
CA ARG A 194 40.28 -20.10 -11.43
C ARG A 194 41.20 -20.72 -10.39
N ARG A 195 40.71 -20.89 -9.17
CA ARG A 195 41.48 -21.50 -8.07
C ARG A 195 41.80 -22.97 -8.31
N GLN A 196 40.93 -23.70 -9.02
CA GLN A 196 41.18 -25.10 -9.39
C GLN A 196 42.18 -25.23 -10.55
N GLU A 197 42.24 -24.26 -11.45
CA GLU A 197 43.21 -24.22 -12.56
C GLU A 197 44.65 -23.93 -12.10
N GLU A 198 44.83 -23.25 -10.97
CA GLU A 198 46.13 -22.89 -10.40
C GLU A 198 46.75 -23.99 -9.49
N LYS A 199 46.02 -25.09 -9.21
CA LYS A 199 46.47 -26.23 -8.40
C LYS A 199 46.95 -27.40 -9.25
#